data_AF-A0A4Q1HNQ8-F1
#
_entry.id   AF-A0A4Q1HNQ8-F1
#
_cell.length_a   1.000
_cell.length_b   1.000
_cell.length_c   1.000
_cell.angle_alpha   90.00
_cell.angle_beta   90.00
_cell.angle_gamma   90.00
#
_symmetry.space_group_name_H-M   'P 1'
#
loop_
_entity.id
_entity.type
_entity.pdbx_description
1 polymer ?
#
loop_
_entity_poly.entity_id
_entity_poly.type
_entity_poly.pdbx_seq_one_letter_code
_entity_poly.pdbx_strand_id
1 'polypeptide(L)'
;MTADGGDIRYPQQMDYHQILRLVPYRSPWLLLDRMLAWHGHGITVQKSISGADPLMAAHLAGGPSIMPGVLYIELVGQATLLHGVVSGSRTERDGAAVLGRCKGEFLSPAFIGETITAEVTVNEKIAGKTVYEGVVRAGDRLVCRVSGMGAVIDAPSSLSSPLSSPLSSSQSPSQSTPLPLSLPGGPRP
;
A
#
# COMPACT_ATOMS: atom_id res chain seq x y z
N MET A 1 17.87 33.31 -14.02
CA MET A 1 17.63 33.15 -12.57
C MET A 1 16.84 31.86 -12.41
N THR A 2 17.55 30.76 -12.20
CA THR A 2 17.02 29.40 -12.20
C THR A 2 16.27 29.13 -10.90
N ALA A 3 14.96 28.86 -10.98
CA ALA A 3 14.21 28.33 -9.87
C ALA A 3 14.59 26.86 -9.70
N ASP A 4 15.36 26.57 -8.66
CA ASP A 4 15.84 25.26 -8.28
C ASP A 4 14.66 24.45 -7.70
N GLY A 5 13.85 23.87 -8.59
CA GLY A 5 12.85 22.87 -8.23
C GLY A 5 13.57 21.59 -7.87
N GLY A 6 13.94 21.46 -6.60
CA GLY A 6 14.71 20.32 -6.08
C GLY A 6 14.13 18.99 -6.57
N ASP A 7 14.95 18.27 -7.32
CA ASP A 7 14.69 16.96 -7.90
C ASP A 7 14.38 15.97 -6.75
N ILE A 8 13.10 15.80 -6.39
CA ILE A 8 12.70 14.89 -5.30
C ILE A 8 13.02 13.47 -5.76
N ARG A 9 14.15 12.95 -5.29
CA ARG A 9 14.56 11.56 -5.54
C ARG A 9 14.11 10.69 -4.40
N TYR A 10 13.06 9.91 -4.65
CA TYR A 10 12.65 8.85 -3.75
C TYR A 10 13.74 7.77 -3.64
N PRO A 11 13.91 7.13 -2.48
CA PRO A 11 14.86 6.04 -2.32
C PRO A 11 14.52 4.87 -3.26
N GLN A 12 15.56 4.13 -3.66
CA GLN A 12 15.43 2.96 -4.54
C GLN A 12 14.74 1.78 -3.83
N GLN A 13 14.80 1.74 -2.50
CA GLN A 13 14.13 0.75 -1.65
C GLN A 13 13.25 1.46 -0.64
N MET A 14 12.09 0.85 -0.33
CA MET A 14 11.21 1.35 0.72
C MET A 14 10.68 0.22 1.59
N ASP A 15 10.60 0.51 2.89
CA ASP A 15 9.85 -0.29 3.84
C ASP A 15 8.35 0.02 3.82
N TYR A 16 7.59 -0.78 4.57
CA TYR A 16 6.15 -0.64 4.73
C TYR A 16 5.71 0.76 5.17
N HIS A 17 6.40 1.38 6.13
CA HIS A 17 6.00 2.68 6.68
C HIS A 17 6.26 3.82 5.69
N GLN A 18 7.31 3.72 4.89
CA GLN A 18 7.56 4.63 3.78
C GLN A 18 6.49 4.50 2.72
N ILE A 19 6.14 3.28 2.30
CA ILE A 19 5.08 3.04 1.31
C ILE A 19 3.73 3.56 1.82
N LEU A 20 3.38 3.27 3.08
CA LEU A 20 2.11 3.66 3.72
C LEU A 20 1.86 5.18 3.66
N ARG A 21 2.93 6.00 3.69
CA ARG A 21 2.84 7.45 3.58
C ARG A 21 2.55 7.93 2.15
N LEU A 22 2.91 7.15 1.14
CA LEU A 22 2.82 7.55 -0.27
C LEU A 22 1.56 7.06 -0.97
N VAL A 23 0.93 6.00 -0.47
CA VAL A 23 -0.24 5.38 -1.10
C VAL A 23 -1.49 5.54 -0.23
N PRO A 24 -2.69 5.59 -0.85
CA PRO A 24 -3.94 5.76 -0.10
C PRO A 24 -4.43 4.48 0.58
N TYR A 25 -3.85 3.33 0.27
CA TYR A 25 -4.29 2.03 0.80
C TYR A 25 -3.95 1.86 2.29
N ARG A 26 -4.82 1.16 3.01
CA ARG A 26 -4.66 0.84 4.43
C ARG A 26 -4.95 -0.63 4.68
N SER A 27 -4.50 -1.15 5.82
CA SER A 27 -4.83 -2.51 6.26
C SER A 27 -6.36 -2.71 6.29
N PRO A 28 -6.89 -3.86 5.84
CA PRO A 28 -6.16 -5.05 5.36
C PRO A 28 -5.80 -5.01 3.86
N TRP A 29 -6.10 -3.93 3.14
CA TRP A 29 -5.96 -3.87 1.68
C TRP A 29 -4.63 -3.35 1.14
N LEU A 30 -3.68 -2.90 1.96
CA LEU A 30 -2.33 -2.58 1.50
C LEU A 30 -1.53 -3.88 1.32
N LEU A 31 -1.23 -4.24 0.07
CA LEU A 31 -0.50 -5.48 -0.27
C LEU A 31 1.00 -5.26 -0.49
N LEU A 32 1.49 -4.02 -0.37
CA LEU A 32 2.89 -3.68 -0.56
C LEU A 32 3.64 -3.71 0.77
N ASP A 33 4.37 -4.79 1.05
CA ASP A 33 5.18 -4.89 2.28
C ASP A 33 6.53 -4.18 2.12
N ARG A 34 7.11 -4.28 0.92
CA ARG A 34 8.42 -3.70 0.59
C ARG A 34 8.51 -3.36 -0.89
N MET A 35 9.20 -2.27 -1.21
CA MET A 35 9.69 -1.96 -2.55
C MET A 35 11.19 -2.26 -2.61
N LEU A 36 11.60 -3.10 -3.56
CA LEU A 36 12.99 -3.53 -3.73
C LEU A 36 13.79 -2.63 -4.68
N ALA A 37 13.13 -2.12 -5.71
CA ALA A 37 13.74 -1.29 -6.74
C ALA A 37 12.67 -0.53 -7.51
N TRP A 38 13.03 0.61 -8.07
CA TRP A 38 12.26 1.26 -9.14
C TRP A 38 13.20 2.05 -10.06
N HIS A 39 12.96 2.00 -11.37
CA HIS A 39 13.79 2.68 -12.35
C HIS A 39 13.02 2.92 -13.64
N GLY A 40 13.09 4.14 -14.21
CA GLY A 40 12.41 4.45 -15.46
C GLY A 40 10.95 3.98 -15.46
N HIS A 41 10.67 2.93 -16.23
CA HIS A 41 9.35 2.31 -16.39
C HIS A 41 9.12 1.06 -15.51
N GLY A 42 9.97 0.75 -14.54
CA GLY A 42 9.93 -0.48 -13.75
C GLY A 42 9.81 -0.25 -12.25
N ILE A 43 9.11 -1.15 -11.55
CA ILE A 43 9.10 -1.27 -10.09
C ILE A 43 9.07 -2.74 -9.66
N THR A 44 9.80 -3.09 -8.61
CA THR A 44 9.79 -4.41 -8.00
C THR A 44 9.35 -4.32 -6.55
N VAL A 45 8.35 -5.11 -6.17
CA VAL A 45 7.76 -5.10 -4.81
C VAL A 45 7.58 -6.51 -4.26
N GLN A 46 7.40 -6.62 -2.95
CA GLN A 46 7.17 -7.89 -2.25
C GLN A 46 5.93 -7.86 -1.36
N LYS A 47 5.33 -9.04 -1.22
CA LYS A 47 4.27 -9.35 -0.25
C LYS A 47 4.55 -10.70 0.40
N SER A 48 4.56 -10.73 1.72
CA SER A 48 4.63 -11.96 2.50
C SER A 48 3.22 -12.53 2.71
N ILE A 49 3.08 -13.84 2.51
CA ILE A 49 1.80 -14.53 2.65
C ILE A 49 1.74 -15.10 4.07
N SER A 50 0.86 -14.54 4.89
CA SER A 50 0.69 -14.95 6.29
C SER A 50 -0.70 -15.53 6.52
N GLY A 51 -0.79 -16.57 7.33
CA GLY A 51 -2.09 -17.08 7.81
C GLY A 51 -2.82 -16.13 8.76
N ALA A 52 -2.13 -15.12 9.28
CA ALA A 52 -2.74 -14.06 10.05
C ALA A 52 -3.38 -12.96 9.17
N ASP A 53 -3.11 -12.95 7.87
CA ASP A 53 -3.69 -11.97 6.95
C ASP A 53 -5.19 -12.26 6.77
N PRO A 54 -6.11 -11.31 7.09
CA PRO A 54 -7.55 -11.52 6.95
C PRO A 54 -7.98 -11.93 5.53
N LEU A 55 -7.21 -11.54 4.51
CA LEU A 55 -7.49 -11.89 3.12
C LEU A 55 -7.23 -13.38 2.81
N MET A 56 -6.47 -14.09 3.66
CA MET A 56 -6.19 -15.53 3.53
C MET A 56 -7.22 -16.40 4.24
N ALA A 57 -7.84 -15.89 5.32
CA ALA A 57 -8.65 -16.67 6.27
C ALA A 57 -9.87 -17.37 5.64
N ALA A 58 -10.36 -16.91 4.49
CA ALA A 58 -11.54 -17.43 3.81
C ALA A 58 -11.22 -18.16 2.49
N HIS A 59 -9.95 -18.28 2.10
CA HIS A 59 -9.58 -18.82 0.78
C HIS A 59 -9.33 -20.33 0.83
N LEU A 60 -10.41 -21.10 0.62
CA LEU A 60 -10.53 -22.58 0.63
C LEU A 60 -10.65 -23.22 2.03
N ALA A 61 -11.85 -23.20 2.61
CA ALA A 61 -12.15 -23.97 3.82
C ALA A 61 -11.95 -25.47 3.58
N GLY A 62 -11.06 -26.10 4.37
CA GLY A 62 -10.71 -27.52 4.23
C GLY A 62 -9.76 -27.86 3.06
N GLY A 63 -9.32 -26.86 2.29
CA GLY A 63 -8.34 -26.99 1.21
C GLY A 63 -6.96 -26.44 1.56
N PRO A 64 -5.98 -26.54 0.66
CA PRO A 64 -4.66 -25.94 0.86
C PRO A 64 -4.78 -24.41 0.95
N SER A 65 -4.13 -23.82 1.95
CA SER A 65 -4.15 -22.37 2.16
C SER A 65 -3.27 -21.65 1.14
N ILE A 66 -3.90 -21.23 0.04
CA ILE A 66 -3.27 -20.54 -1.09
C ILE A 66 -3.74 -19.09 -1.19
N MET A 67 -2.90 -18.24 -1.78
CA MET A 67 -3.25 -16.84 -2.02
C MET A 67 -4.28 -16.71 -3.17
N PRO A 68 -5.40 -15.98 -2.96
CA PRO A 68 -6.37 -15.71 -4.01
C PRO A 68 -5.78 -15.02 -5.23
N GLY A 69 -6.16 -15.49 -6.43
CA GLY A 69 -5.66 -14.97 -7.70
C GLY A 69 -5.84 -13.46 -7.86
N VAL A 70 -7.00 -12.93 -7.45
CA VAL A 70 -7.31 -11.50 -7.51
C VAL A 70 -6.33 -10.63 -6.73
N LEU A 71 -5.67 -11.16 -5.70
CA LEU A 71 -4.67 -10.42 -4.93
C LEU A 71 -3.36 -10.22 -5.69
N TYR A 72 -3.01 -11.11 -6.63
CA TYR A 72 -1.87 -10.87 -7.51
C TYR A 72 -2.13 -9.69 -8.45
N ILE A 73 -3.36 -9.58 -8.96
CA ILE A 73 -3.79 -8.44 -9.79
C ILE A 73 -3.74 -7.15 -8.97
N GLU A 74 -4.30 -7.17 -7.76
CA GLU A 74 -4.28 -6.01 -6.86
C GLU A 74 -2.85 -5.59 -6.50
N LEU A 75 -1.96 -6.53 -6.18
CA LEU A 75 -0.56 -6.25 -5.90
C LEU A 75 0.13 -5.50 -7.06
N VAL A 76 -0.08 -5.95 -8.30
CA VAL A 76 0.47 -5.29 -9.51
C VAL A 76 -0.16 -3.91 -9.72
N GLY A 77 -1.46 -3.75 -9.46
CA GLY A 77 -2.15 -2.47 -9.52
C GLY A 77 -1.60 -1.45 -8.52
N GLN A 78 -1.42 -1.87 -7.25
CA GLN A 78 -0.84 -1.02 -6.21
C GLN A 78 0.62 -0.66 -6.50
N ALA A 79 1.41 -1.62 -7.01
CA ALA A 79 2.80 -1.36 -7.42
C ALA A 79 2.86 -0.33 -8.56
N THR A 80 1.95 -0.42 -9.54
CA THR A 80 1.83 0.58 -10.62
C THR A 80 1.50 1.97 -10.06
N LEU A 81 0.61 2.05 -9.07
CA LEU A 81 0.28 3.30 -8.40
C LEU A 81 1.49 3.88 -7.64
N LEU A 82 2.21 3.04 -6.90
CA LEU A 82 3.42 3.45 -6.19
C LEU A 82 4.49 3.94 -7.16
N HIS A 83 4.71 3.23 -8.28
CA HIS A 83 5.61 3.67 -9.36
C HIS A 83 5.24 5.06 -9.88
N GLY A 84 3.95 5.33 -10.08
CA GLY A 84 3.46 6.66 -10.46
C GLY A 84 3.92 7.76 -9.49
N VAL A 85 3.83 7.51 -8.19
CA VAL A 85 4.27 8.45 -7.15
C VAL A 85 5.78 8.64 -7.15
N VAL A 86 6.55 7.55 -7.14
CA VAL A 86 8.02 7.63 -7.02
C VAL A 86 8.70 8.15 -8.30
N SER A 87 8.08 7.95 -9.46
CA SER A 87 8.53 8.50 -10.74
C SER A 87 8.15 9.97 -10.96
N GLY A 88 7.34 10.55 -10.06
CA GLY A 88 6.81 11.91 -10.20
C GLY A 88 5.74 12.05 -11.29
N SER A 89 5.30 10.95 -11.92
CA SER A 89 4.20 10.96 -12.90
C SER A 89 2.82 11.03 -12.24
N ARG A 90 2.77 10.94 -10.90
CA ARG A 90 1.60 11.15 -10.06
C ARG A 90 1.92 11.99 -8.83
N THR A 91 1.02 12.89 -8.47
CA THR A 91 1.09 13.72 -7.26
C THR A 91 -0.04 13.40 -6.28
N GLU A 92 0.08 13.85 -5.03
CA GLU A 92 -1.00 13.72 -4.02
C GLU A 92 -2.31 14.43 -4.42
N ARG A 93 -2.25 15.37 -5.37
CA ARG A 93 -3.43 16.06 -5.91
C ARG A 93 -4.18 15.27 -6.96
N ASP A 94 -3.55 14.23 -7.49
CA ASP A 94 -4.17 13.41 -8.52
C ASP A 94 -5.26 12.58 -7.87
N GLY A 95 -6.43 12.54 -8.50
CA GLY A 95 -7.60 11.88 -7.96
C GLY A 95 -7.43 10.35 -7.82
N ALA A 96 -8.54 9.65 -7.60
CA ALA A 96 -8.50 8.22 -7.32
C ALA A 96 -8.02 7.44 -8.55
N ALA A 97 -7.05 6.53 -8.36
CA ALA A 97 -6.69 5.58 -9.40
C ALA A 97 -7.74 4.46 -9.45
N VAL A 98 -8.22 4.16 -10.65
CA VAL A 98 -9.23 3.14 -10.89
C VAL A 98 -8.71 2.13 -11.90
N LEU A 99 -8.94 0.86 -11.61
CA LEU A 99 -8.69 -0.24 -12.52
C LEU A 99 -9.70 -0.17 -13.68
N GLY A 100 -9.19 -0.05 -14.92
CA GLY A 100 -10.04 -0.04 -16.10
C GLY A 100 -10.29 -1.45 -16.66
N ARG A 101 -9.21 -2.10 -17.11
CA ARG A 101 -9.24 -3.49 -17.62
C ARG A 101 -8.02 -4.22 -17.10
N CYS A 102 -8.18 -5.50 -16.75
CA CYS A 102 -7.06 -6.38 -16.47
C CYS A 102 -7.30 -7.77 -17.08
N LYS A 103 -6.21 -8.48 -17.33
CA LYS A 103 -6.16 -9.91 -17.60
C LYS A 103 -5.10 -10.51 -16.67
N GLY A 104 -5.51 -11.48 -15.86
CA GLY A 104 -4.62 -12.30 -15.04
C GLY A 104 -4.48 -13.70 -15.63
N GLU A 105 -3.25 -14.19 -15.72
CA GLU A 105 -2.91 -15.57 -16.07
C GLU A 105 -2.36 -16.24 -14.81
N PHE A 106 -3.14 -17.12 -14.18
CA PHE A 106 -2.76 -17.82 -12.94
C PHE A 106 -2.13 -19.16 -13.28
N LEU A 107 -0.84 -19.32 -13.00
CA LEU A 107 -0.01 -20.39 -13.54
C LEU A 107 0.37 -21.43 -12.48
N SER A 108 0.56 -21.00 -11.24
CA SER A 108 0.79 -21.88 -10.10
C SER A 108 0.38 -21.19 -8.79
N PRO A 109 0.11 -21.95 -7.71
CA PRO A 109 -0.24 -21.35 -6.43
C PRO A 109 0.98 -20.79 -5.68
N ALA A 110 0.72 -19.78 -4.85
CA ALA A 110 1.58 -19.39 -3.74
C ALA A 110 0.86 -19.71 -2.41
N PHE A 111 1.63 -20.12 -1.42
CA PHE A 111 1.16 -20.69 -0.16
C PHE A 111 1.49 -19.77 1.02
N ILE A 112 0.76 -19.94 2.12
CA ILE A 112 1.13 -19.33 3.41
C ILE A 112 2.58 -19.70 3.77
N GLY A 113 3.33 -18.71 4.22
CA GLY A 113 4.74 -18.82 4.58
C GLY A 113 5.70 -18.44 3.44
N GLU A 114 5.21 -18.31 2.20
CA GLU A 114 6.01 -17.82 1.08
C GLU A 114 5.99 -16.28 1.00
N THR A 115 7.02 -15.72 0.37
CA THR A 115 7.05 -14.33 -0.08
C THR A 115 6.94 -14.32 -1.59
N ILE A 116 6.00 -13.53 -2.11
CA ILE A 116 5.90 -13.27 -3.54
C ILE A 116 6.60 -11.96 -3.90
N THR A 117 7.24 -11.95 -5.06
CA THR A 117 7.84 -10.77 -5.68
C THR A 117 7.09 -10.45 -6.95
N ALA A 118 6.69 -9.19 -7.12
CA ALA A 118 6.07 -8.69 -8.33
C ALA A 118 7.01 -7.71 -9.03
N GLU A 119 7.40 -8.04 -10.26
CA GLU A 119 8.13 -7.17 -11.16
C GLU A 119 7.12 -6.54 -12.13
N VAL A 120 7.00 -5.22 -12.10
CA VAL A 120 5.98 -4.48 -12.85
C VAL A 120 6.64 -3.50 -13.80
N THR A 121 6.20 -3.52 -15.05
CA THR A 121 6.56 -2.55 -16.09
C THR A 121 5.36 -1.64 -16.35
N VAL A 122 5.57 -0.34 -16.22
CA VAL A 122 4.59 0.72 -16.44
C VAL A 122 4.89 1.41 -17.77
N ASN A 123 4.07 1.11 -18.76
CA ASN A 123 4.20 1.64 -20.11
C ASN A 123 3.60 3.04 -20.21
N GLU A 124 3.79 3.66 -21.38
CA GLU A 124 3.21 4.96 -21.70
C GLU A 124 1.67 4.96 -21.64
N LYS A 125 1.10 6.17 -21.52
CA LYS A 125 -0.34 6.35 -21.47
C LYS A 125 -0.97 6.17 -22.86
N ILE A 126 -2.01 5.37 -22.95
CA ILE A 126 -2.84 5.24 -24.15
C ILE A 126 -4.21 5.86 -23.85
N ALA A 127 -4.58 6.90 -24.60
CA ALA A 127 -5.84 7.65 -24.40
C ALA A 127 -6.06 8.07 -22.92
N GLY A 128 -4.99 8.59 -22.28
CA GLY A 128 -5.02 9.03 -20.88
C GLY A 128 -4.95 7.91 -19.83
N LYS A 129 -4.89 6.64 -20.25
CA LYS A 129 -4.85 5.47 -19.36
C LYS A 129 -3.44 4.90 -19.29
N THR A 130 -2.96 4.64 -18.08
CA THR A 130 -1.67 3.99 -17.84
C THR A 130 -1.78 2.51 -18.14
N VAL A 131 -0.91 1.99 -19.00
CA VAL A 131 -0.83 0.55 -19.32
C VAL A 131 0.31 -0.07 -18.51
N TYR A 132 0.10 -1.27 -18.00
CA TYR A 132 1.11 -1.95 -17.19
C TYR A 132 1.08 -3.46 -17.39
N GLU A 133 2.23 -4.08 -17.16
CA GLU A 133 2.48 -5.51 -17.21
C GLU A 133 3.17 -5.94 -15.91
N GLY A 134 2.81 -7.09 -15.35
CA GLY A 134 3.32 -7.59 -14.09
C GLY A 134 3.62 -9.08 -14.15
N VAL A 135 4.77 -9.47 -13.60
CA VAL A 135 5.17 -10.86 -13.40
C VAL A 135 5.31 -11.11 -11.91
N VAL A 136 4.56 -12.08 -11.38
CA VAL A 136 4.56 -12.42 -9.95
C VAL A 136 5.16 -13.80 -9.75
N ARG A 137 6.13 -13.90 -8.85
CA ARG A 137 6.85 -15.14 -8.52
C ARG A 137 6.86 -15.43 -7.03
N ALA A 138 6.82 -16.71 -6.66
CA ALA A 138 7.16 -17.20 -5.32
C ALA A 138 8.51 -17.92 -5.41
N GLY A 139 9.59 -17.29 -4.93
CA GLY A 139 10.95 -17.71 -5.28
C GLY A 139 11.14 -17.70 -6.81
N ASP A 140 11.60 -18.81 -7.38
CA ASP A 140 11.77 -18.95 -8.84
C ASP A 140 10.48 -19.34 -9.58
N ARG A 141 9.43 -19.74 -8.85
CA ARG A 141 8.20 -20.26 -9.43
C ARG A 141 7.33 -19.12 -9.95
N LEU A 142 6.94 -19.19 -11.22
CA LEU A 142 6.02 -18.24 -11.82
C LEU A 142 4.58 -18.51 -11.36
N VAL A 143 4.01 -17.55 -10.65
CA VAL A 143 2.68 -17.66 -10.01
C VAL A 143 1.61 -17.01 -10.86
N CYS A 144 1.86 -15.78 -11.32
CA CYS A 144 0.87 -15.03 -12.10
C CYS A 144 1.53 -14.09 -13.12
N ARG A 145 0.88 -13.87 -14.26
CA ARG A 145 1.11 -12.71 -15.12
C ARG A 145 -0.12 -11.81 -15.14
N VAL A 146 0.08 -10.51 -15.15
CA VAL A 146 -0.98 -9.51 -15.15
C VAL A 146 -0.70 -8.51 -16.27
N SER A 147 -1.66 -8.29 -17.15
CA SER A 147 -1.67 -7.15 -18.08
C SER A 147 -2.86 -6.26 -17.73
N GLY A 148 -2.70 -4.95 -17.75
CA GLY A 148 -3.77 -4.06 -17.33
C GLY A 148 -3.67 -2.62 -17.81
N MET A 149 -4.78 -1.92 -17.64
CA MET A 149 -4.90 -0.49 -17.86
C MET A 149 -5.62 0.15 -16.67
N GLY A 150 -5.07 1.24 -16.16
CA GLY A 150 -5.66 2.07 -15.11
C GLY A 150 -5.88 3.51 -15.57
N ALA A 151 -6.81 4.21 -14.94
CA ALA A 151 -7.04 5.63 -15.15
C ALA A 151 -7.03 6.36 -13.80
N VAL A 152 -6.67 7.63 -13.82
CA VAL A 152 -6.93 8.54 -12.70
C VAL A 152 -8.27 9.19 -12.97
N ILE A 153 -9.20 9.08 -12.04
CA ILE A 153 -10.43 9.86 -12.04
C ILE A 153 -10.26 11.04 -11.09
N ASP A 154 -10.60 12.24 -11.54
CA ASP A 154 -10.52 13.43 -10.71
C ASP A 154 -11.41 13.26 -9.47
N ALA A 155 -10.94 13.75 -8.33
CA ALA A 155 -11.79 13.84 -7.16
C ALA A 155 -12.97 14.78 -7.49
N PRO A 156 -14.22 14.43 -7.13
CA PRO A 156 -15.34 15.36 -7.30
C PRO A 156 -15.02 16.65 -6.54
N SER A 157 -15.25 17.79 -7.20
CA SER A 157 -14.90 19.15 -6.73
C SER A 157 -15.57 19.58 -5.41
N SER A 158 -16.35 18.71 -4.76
CA SER A 158 -17.10 18.96 -3.52
C SER A 158 -16.52 18.31 -2.26
N LEU A 159 -15.40 17.58 -2.33
CA LEU A 159 -14.74 17.00 -1.14
C LEU A 159 -13.58 17.87 -0.60
N SER A 160 -13.73 19.19 -0.61
CA SER A 160 -12.92 20.05 0.26
C SER A 160 -13.39 19.86 1.70
N SER A 161 -12.81 18.92 2.45
CA SER A 161 -13.04 18.88 3.90
C SER A 161 -12.46 20.14 4.56
N PRO A 162 -13.25 20.93 5.32
CA PRO A 162 -12.71 21.97 6.18
C PRO A 162 -12.25 21.31 7.48
N LEU A 163 -11.16 20.56 7.45
CA LEU A 163 -10.47 20.14 8.67
C LEU A 163 -9.23 21.01 8.88
N SER A 164 -9.51 22.30 9.02
CA SER A 164 -8.60 23.25 9.67
C SER A 164 -9.33 23.84 10.86
N SER A 165 -9.42 23.04 11.92
CA SER A 165 -9.56 23.60 13.27
C SER A 165 -8.15 23.56 13.88
N PRO A 166 -7.49 24.69 14.12
CA PRO A 166 -6.30 24.68 14.95
C PRO A 166 -6.73 24.25 16.36
N LEU A 167 -6.09 23.20 16.87
CA LEU A 167 -6.07 22.91 18.30
C LEU A 167 -5.63 24.19 19.02
N SER A 168 -6.59 24.88 19.64
CA SER A 168 -6.30 26.05 20.45
C SER A 168 -5.49 25.60 21.66
N SER A 169 -4.28 26.14 21.71
CA SER A 169 -3.34 26.27 22.83
C SER A 169 -3.77 25.73 24.19
N SER A 170 -2.92 24.83 24.68
CA SER A 170 -2.55 24.60 26.07
C SER A 170 -2.85 25.76 27.03
N GLN A 171 -3.64 25.47 28.06
CA GLN A 171 -3.42 26.05 29.38
C GLN A 171 -3.26 24.90 30.39
N SER A 172 -2.23 25.01 31.20
CA SER A 172 -1.95 24.19 32.39
C SER A 172 -1.33 25.13 33.43
N PRO A 173 -1.36 24.85 34.75
CA PRO A 173 -2.33 24.10 35.55
C PRO A 173 -2.87 24.95 36.75
N SER A 174 -4.08 24.67 37.26
CA SER A 174 -4.46 25.13 38.60
C SER A 174 -4.40 23.96 39.59
N GLN A 175 -3.77 24.27 40.72
CA GLN A 175 -3.41 23.37 41.81
C GLN A 175 -4.64 22.70 42.44
N SER A 176 -4.56 21.40 42.70
CA SER A 176 -5.37 20.76 43.73
C SER A 176 -4.51 19.76 44.52
N THR A 177 -4.62 19.94 45.83
CA THR A 177 -3.94 19.34 46.99
C THR A 177 -3.89 17.80 46.97
N PRO A 178 -2.86 17.15 47.54
CA PRO A 178 -2.84 15.69 47.64
C PRO A 178 -3.78 15.20 48.76
N LEU A 179 -4.63 14.22 48.45
CA LEU A 179 -5.39 13.43 49.42
C LEU A 179 -4.49 12.31 49.98
N PRO A 180 -4.52 12.02 51.30
CA PRO A 180 -3.74 10.93 51.87
C PRO A 180 -4.32 9.57 51.49
N LEU A 181 -3.42 8.65 51.13
CA LEU A 181 -3.72 7.26 50.78
C LEU A 181 -3.93 6.46 52.08
N SER A 182 -5.18 6.10 52.38
CA SER A 182 -5.51 5.14 53.46
C SER A 182 -5.82 3.77 52.84
N LEU A 183 -4.91 2.80 53.02
CA LEU A 183 -5.15 1.40 52.70
C LEU A 183 -5.71 0.67 53.94
N PRO A 184 -6.85 -0.03 53.86
CA PRO A 184 -7.22 -1.00 54.88
C PRO A 184 -6.73 -2.40 54.50
N GLY A 185 -5.78 -2.88 55.31
CA GLY A 185 -5.70 -4.24 55.85
C GLY A 185 -5.88 -5.43 54.92
N GLY A 186 -4.77 -6.09 54.57
CA GLY A 186 -4.81 -7.48 54.15
C GLY A 186 -5.12 -8.42 55.33
N PRO A 187 -5.75 -9.60 55.11
CA PRO A 187 -5.89 -10.60 56.15
C PRO A 187 -4.68 -11.56 56.16
N ARG A 188 -4.16 -11.84 57.35
CA ARG A 188 -3.46 -13.08 57.75
C ARG A 188 -4.02 -13.48 59.12
N PRO A 189 -3.96 -14.74 59.56
CA PRO A 189 -3.66 -15.99 58.86
C PRO A 189 -4.92 -16.80 58.49
#